data_AF-A0A7J9GX52-F1
#
_entry.id   AF-A0A7J9GX52-F1
#
_cell.length_a   1.000
_cell.length_b   1.000
_cell.length_c   1.000
_cell.angle_alpha   90.00
_cell.angle_beta   90.00
_cell.angle_gamma   90.00
#
_symmetry.space_group_name_H-M   'P 1'
#
loop_
_entity.id
_entity.type
_entity.pdbx_description
1 polymer ?
#
loop_
_entity_poly.entity_id
_entity_poly.type
_entity_poly.pdbx_seq_one_letter_code
_entity_poly.pdbx_strand_id
1 'polypeptide(L)'
;LSFFFQHPPNITIPTLPWLLIFVSELLLYLAWLLAQSHGWRPVYRTVFPERLPADDKLPAIDIFICTADPNKEPSVEVMNTVISAMALDYPPEKLHVYVSDDAGSDATLRCTKEAWNFARYWVPFCRKYGLVTACPDVYFSSSEDGFKGSSEFKAESKKIEEKYEILKQRIRRIVQEYLTDVTVNNKLDHSSIIEVINEYHKEKDEDKIPILVYVSREKRPSRRHNFKAGALNV
;
A
#
# COMPACT_ATOMS: atom_id res chain seq x y z
N LEU A 1 -32.80 8.95 33.36
CA LEU A 1 -34.09 9.69 33.41
C LEU A 1 -34.90 9.55 34.71
N SER A 2 -34.69 8.56 35.58
CA SER A 2 -35.58 8.33 36.75
C SER A 2 -35.17 8.98 38.09
N PHE A 3 -34.07 9.73 38.16
CA PHE A 3 -33.51 10.17 39.46
C PHE A 3 -33.75 11.65 39.82
N PHE A 4 -34.24 12.48 38.89
CA PHE A 4 -34.58 13.87 39.18
C PHE A 4 -35.76 14.03 40.16
N PHE A 5 -36.51 12.95 40.42
CA PHE A 5 -37.70 12.95 41.29
C PHE A 5 -37.47 12.33 42.67
N GLN A 6 -36.27 11.84 42.99
CA GLN A 6 -35.96 11.31 44.33
C GLN A 6 -35.08 12.31 45.10
N HIS A 7 -35.74 13.28 45.75
CA HIS A 7 -35.10 14.21 46.68
C HIS A 7 -35.17 13.68 48.13
N PRO A 8 -34.05 13.27 48.77
CA PRO A 8 -33.94 13.23 50.22
C PRO A 8 -33.69 14.65 50.76
N PRO A 9 -34.34 15.06 51.88
CA PRO A 9 -34.43 16.46 52.30
C PRO A 9 -33.15 17.11 52.87
N ASN A 10 -32.00 16.41 52.96
CA ASN A 10 -30.84 16.86 53.76
C ASN A 10 -29.45 16.76 53.10
N ILE A 11 -29.34 16.80 51.76
CA ILE A 11 -28.04 16.81 51.08
C ILE A 11 -28.00 17.93 50.04
N THR A 12 -27.10 18.91 50.20
CA THR A 12 -26.77 19.89 49.15
C THR A 12 -25.94 19.20 48.08
N ILE A 13 -26.61 18.54 47.15
CA ILE A 13 -25.97 17.90 46.00
C ILE A 13 -25.48 19.01 45.06
N PRO A 14 -24.21 19.03 44.64
CA PRO A 14 -23.73 20.03 43.69
C PRO A 14 -24.42 19.82 42.34
N THR A 15 -25.28 20.76 41.93
CA THR A 15 -26.15 20.66 40.74
C THR A 15 -25.38 20.65 39.42
N LEU A 16 -24.19 21.25 39.40
CA LEU A 16 -23.36 21.39 38.21
C LEU A 16 -22.83 20.05 37.67
N PRO A 17 -22.19 19.17 38.46
CA PRO A 17 -21.79 17.82 38.01
C PRO A 17 -22.93 17.01 37.39
N TRP A 18 -24.13 17.07 37.98
CA TRP A 18 -25.29 16.33 37.46
C TRP A 18 -25.81 16.88 36.15
N LEU A 19 -25.84 18.20 35.99
CA LEU A 19 -26.17 18.84 34.72
C LEU A 19 -25.16 18.46 33.63
N LEU A 20 -23.86 18.43 33.95
CA LEU A 20 -22.81 18.03 33.02
C LEU A 20 -22.98 16.55 32.58
N ILE A 21 -23.27 15.65 33.51
CA ILE A 21 -23.54 14.24 33.19
C ILE A 21 -24.78 14.12 32.29
N PHE A 22 -25.87 14.81 32.64
CA PHE A 22 -27.11 14.80 31.85
C PHE A 22 -26.90 15.32 30.42
N VAL A 23 -26.21 16.46 30.28
CA VAL A 23 -25.89 17.04 28.96
C VAL A 23 -24.99 16.09 28.17
N SER A 24 -24.01 15.46 28.82
CA SER A 24 -23.14 14.45 28.18
C SER A 24 -23.94 13.26 27.66
N GLU A 25 -24.84 12.67 28.47
CA GLU A 25 -25.70 11.56 28.06
C GLU A 25 -26.62 11.95 26.89
N LEU A 26 -27.19 13.15 26.91
CA LEU A 26 -28.04 13.65 25.82
C LEU A 26 -27.27 13.80 24.50
N LEU A 27 -26.05 14.35 24.56
CA LEU A 27 -25.19 14.50 23.38
C LEU A 27 -24.76 13.14 22.83
N LEU A 28 -24.41 12.19 23.70
CA LEU A 28 -24.07 10.82 23.30
C LEU A 28 -25.26 10.09 22.67
N TYR A 29 -26.46 10.24 23.26
CA TYR A 29 -27.68 9.67 22.69
C TYR A 29 -28.01 10.26 21.31
N LEU A 30 -27.89 11.58 21.16
CA LEU A 30 -28.10 12.24 19.87
C LEU A 30 -27.08 11.79 18.83
N ALA A 31 -25.80 11.69 19.21
CA ALA A 31 -24.74 11.17 18.33
C ALA A 31 -25.02 9.72 17.91
N TRP A 32 -25.43 8.86 18.84
CA TRP A 32 -25.80 7.48 18.56
C TRP A 32 -27.00 7.40 17.59
N LEU A 33 -28.03 8.21 17.80
CA LEU A 33 -29.22 8.26 16.96
C LEU A 33 -28.87 8.68 15.52
N LEU A 34 -28.06 9.74 15.37
CA LEU A 34 -27.60 10.20 14.06
C LEU A 34 -26.74 9.14 13.35
N ALA A 35 -25.92 8.40 14.10
CA ALA A 35 -25.09 7.33 13.56
C ALA A 35 -25.90 6.12 13.04
N GLN A 36 -27.13 5.89 13.53
CA GLN A 36 -27.97 4.78 13.07
C GLN A 36 -28.35 4.87 11.58
N SER A 37 -28.38 6.09 11.01
CA SER A 37 -28.81 6.32 9.63
C SER A 37 -28.01 5.52 8.59
N HIS A 38 -26.72 5.25 8.84
CA HIS A 38 -25.87 4.46 7.96
C HIS A 38 -26.26 2.97 7.90
N GLY A 39 -26.96 2.46 8.91
CA GLY A 39 -27.34 1.05 9.02
C GLY A 39 -28.72 0.71 8.47
N TRP A 40 -29.54 1.71 8.09
CA TRP A 40 -30.95 1.49 7.75
C TRP A 40 -31.18 0.71 6.45
N ARG A 41 -30.25 0.77 5.51
CA ARG A 41 -30.39 0.06 4.24
C ARG A 41 -29.04 -0.42 3.70
N PRO A 42 -28.51 -1.53 4.21
CA PRO A 42 -27.30 -2.12 3.66
C PRO A 42 -27.54 -2.54 2.20
N VAL A 43 -26.58 -2.22 1.32
CA VAL A 43 -26.60 -2.60 -0.09
C VAL A 43 -25.49 -3.60 -0.34
N TYR A 44 -25.84 -4.80 -0.79
CA TYR A 44 -24.90 -5.85 -1.17
C TYR A 44 -24.67 -5.81 -2.69
N ARG A 45 -23.43 -6.03 -3.12
CA ARG A 45 -23.04 -6.10 -4.53
C ARG A 45 -22.27 -7.38 -4.78
N THR A 46 -22.52 -8.00 -5.92
CA THR A 46 -21.79 -9.17 -6.42
C THR A 46 -21.15 -8.79 -7.74
N VAL A 47 -19.89 -9.19 -7.94
CA VAL A 47 -19.13 -8.95 -9.17
C VAL A 47 -19.19 -10.19 -10.07
N PHE A 48 -19.13 -9.98 -11.39
CA PHE A 48 -19.12 -11.06 -12.39
C PHE A 48 -17.98 -10.80 -13.40
N PRO A 49 -16.71 -11.09 -13.03
CA PRO A 49 -15.55 -10.83 -13.88
C PRO A 49 -15.64 -11.53 -15.24
N GLU A 50 -16.36 -12.65 -15.34
CA GLU A 50 -16.53 -13.43 -16.57
C GLU A 50 -17.35 -12.68 -17.64
N ARG A 51 -18.03 -11.60 -17.24
CA ARG A 51 -18.81 -10.72 -18.15
C ARG A 51 -18.02 -9.51 -18.62
N LEU A 52 -16.77 -9.35 -18.19
CA LEU A 52 -15.90 -8.28 -18.66
C LEU A 52 -15.57 -8.49 -20.14
N PRO A 53 -15.34 -7.40 -20.90
CA PRO A 53 -14.90 -7.52 -22.28
C PRO A 53 -13.48 -8.10 -22.32
N ALA A 54 -13.06 -8.53 -23.52
CA ALA A 54 -11.70 -8.98 -23.74
C ALA A 54 -10.66 -7.89 -23.43
N ASP A 55 -9.45 -8.34 -23.12
CA ASP A 55 -8.31 -7.53 -22.66
C ASP A 55 -8.01 -6.32 -23.54
N ASP A 56 -8.20 -6.45 -24.85
CA ASP A 56 -8.00 -5.38 -25.84
C ASP A 56 -8.95 -4.19 -25.63
N LYS A 57 -10.11 -4.40 -25.03
CA LYS A 57 -11.14 -3.38 -24.76
C LYS A 57 -11.08 -2.81 -23.34
N LEU A 58 -10.26 -3.38 -22.46
CA LEU A 58 -10.09 -2.87 -21.11
C LEU A 58 -9.41 -1.48 -21.11
N PRO A 59 -9.75 -0.56 -20.19
CA PRO A 59 -9.09 0.75 -20.10
C PRO A 59 -7.64 0.62 -19.56
N ALA A 60 -6.84 1.66 -19.70
CA ALA A 60 -5.59 1.75 -18.93
C ALA A 60 -5.89 2.03 -17.45
N ILE A 61 -5.06 1.50 -16.54
CA ILE A 61 -5.17 1.67 -15.10
C ILE A 61 -3.81 2.11 -14.55
N ASP A 62 -3.84 3.22 -13.82
CA ASP A 62 -2.70 3.74 -13.06
C ASP A 62 -2.87 3.43 -11.58
N ILE A 63 -1.86 2.80 -10.98
CA ILE A 63 -1.82 2.48 -9.56
C ILE A 63 -0.84 3.41 -8.88
N PHE A 64 -1.32 4.20 -7.91
CA PHE A 64 -0.49 5.10 -7.12
C PHE A 64 -0.21 4.53 -5.75
N ILE A 65 1.08 4.34 -5.44
CA ILE A 65 1.59 3.88 -4.15
C ILE A 65 2.37 5.04 -3.52
N CYS A 66 1.80 5.67 -2.50
CA CYS A 66 2.48 6.73 -1.75
C CYS A 66 3.24 6.14 -0.58
N THR A 67 4.51 6.48 -0.44
CA THR A 67 5.33 6.15 0.72
C THR A 67 5.87 7.43 1.38
N ALA A 68 5.91 7.41 2.70
CA ALA A 68 6.33 8.58 3.48
C ALA A 68 7.85 8.67 3.61
N ASP A 69 8.49 7.58 4.05
CA ASP A 69 9.93 7.51 4.32
C ASP A 69 10.33 6.08 4.76
N PRO A 70 11.52 5.57 4.38
CA PRO A 70 12.02 4.27 4.84
C PRO A 70 12.12 4.11 6.37
N ASN A 71 12.23 5.21 7.14
CA ASN A 71 12.32 5.13 8.60
C ASN A 71 10.94 5.06 9.26
N LYS A 72 9.87 5.43 8.53
CA LYS A 72 8.49 5.45 9.05
C LYS A 72 7.70 4.22 8.61
N GLU A 73 8.03 3.67 7.45
CA GLU A 73 7.32 2.57 6.82
C GLU A 73 8.30 1.43 6.51
N PRO A 74 7.98 0.17 6.86
CA PRO A 74 8.85 -0.96 6.56
C PRO A 74 9.04 -1.13 5.04
N SER A 75 10.24 -0.83 4.54
CA SER A 75 10.46 -0.79 3.07
C SER A 75 10.23 -2.14 2.38
N VAL A 76 10.41 -3.27 3.08
CA VAL A 76 10.08 -4.59 2.53
C VAL A 76 8.58 -4.72 2.25
N GLU A 77 7.72 -4.26 3.16
CA GLU A 77 6.26 -4.30 3.01
C GLU A 77 5.78 -3.37 1.90
N VAL A 78 6.39 -2.18 1.81
CA VAL A 78 6.13 -1.24 0.70
C VAL A 78 6.51 -1.88 -0.63
N MET A 79 7.70 -2.49 -0.74
CA MET A 79 8.12 -3.15 -1.97
C MET A 79 7.26 -4.38 -2.32
N ASN A 80 6.77 -5.14 -1.33
CA ASN A 80 5.80 -6.20 -1.56
C ASN A 80 4.50 -5.65 -2.17
N THR A 81 4.05 -4.48 -1.72
CA THR A 81 2.88 -3.79 -2.32
C THR A 81 3.14 -3.42 -3.77
N VAL A 82 4.33 -2.89 -4.09
CA VAL A 82 4.75 -2.57 -5.46
C VAL A 82 4.75 -3.81 -6.35
N ILE A 83 5.40 -4.89 -5.90
CA ILE A 83 5.49 -6.15 -6.64
C ILE A 83 4.10 -6.76 -6.84
N SER A 84 3.25 -6.72 -5.81
CA SER A 84 1.86 -7.21 -5.90
C SER A 84 1.04 -6.42 -6.91
N ALA A 85 1.18 -5.10 -6.94
CA ALA A 85 0.52 -4.25 -7.91
C ALA A 85 0.96 -4.57 -9.35
N MET A 86 2.25 -4.83 -9.56
CA MET A 86 2.77 -5.25 -10.88
C MET A 86 2.34 -6.66 -11.28
N ALA A 87 1.99 -7.51 -10.32
CA ALA A 87 1.55 -8.89 -10.54
C ALA A 87 0.02 -9.04 -10.68
N LEU A 88 -0.73 -7.94 -10.70
CA LEU A 88 -2.18 -7.99 -10.96
C LEU A 88 -2.47 -8.63 -12.31
N ASP A 89 -3.56 -9.38 -12.35
CA ASP A 89 -4.08 -10.02 -13.57
C ASP A 89 -4.72 -8.96 -14.48
N TYR A 90 -3.87 -8.26 -15.21
CA TYR A 90 -4.24 -7.21 -16.15
C TYR A 90 -3.23 -7.12 -17.31
N PRO A 91 -3.65 -6.63 -18.50
CA PRO A 91 -2.73 -6.48 -19.62
C PRO A 91 -1.55 -5.56 -19.25
N PRO A 92 -0.29 -6.01 -19.40
CA PRO A 92 0.88 -5.29 -18.92
C PRO A 92 1.07 -3.93 -19.59
N GLU A 93 0.65 -3.79 -20.85
CA GLU A 93 0.69 -2.52 -21.59
C GLU A 93 -0.35 -1.49 -21.12
N LYS A 94 -1.34 -1.92 -20.33
CA LYS A 94 -2.42 -1.06 -19.79
C LYS A 94 -2.31 -0.84 -18.29
N LEU A 95 -1.37 -1.51 -17.63
CA LEU A 95 -1.13 -1.38 -16.20
C LEU A 95 0.13 -0.55 -15.98
N HIS A 96 0.00 0.52 -15.20
CA HIS A 96 1.12 1.38 -14.85
C HIS A 96 1.16 1.57 -13.33
N VAL A 97 2.34 1.39 -12.73
CA VAL A 97 2.52 1.50 -11.29
C VAL A 97 3.42 2.69 -11.00
N TYR A 98 2.96 3.59 -10.14
CA TYR A 98 3.63 4.81 -9.74
C TYR A 98 3.94 4.76 -8.25
N VAL A 99 5.22 4.86 -7.90
CA VAL A 99 5.67 4.99 -6.51
C VAL A 99 5.97 6.46 -6.25
N SER A 100 5.14 7.09 -5.41
CA SER A 100 5.29 8.47 -4.99
C SER A 100 5.96 8.53 -3.63
N ASP A 101 7.23 8.94 -3.59
CA ASP A 101 8.02 9.09 -2.37
C ASP A 101 7.99 10.53 -1.87
N ASP A 102 7.35 10.74 -0.72
CA ASP A 102 7.26 12.06 -0.10
C ASP A 102 8.60 12.50 0.53
N ALA A 103 9.46 11.60 0.99
CA ALA A 103 10.75 11.97 1.57
C ALA A 103 11.83 12.25 0.52
N GLY A 104 11.64 11.76 -0.72
CA GLY A 104 12.64 11.85 -1.78
C GLY A 104 13.95 11.17 -1.43
N SER A 105 13.86 10.02 -0.74
CA SER A 105 15.04 9.31 -0.26
C SER A 105 15.63 8.43 -1.36
N ASP A 106 16.94 8.50 -1.54
CA ASP A 106 17.69 7.61 -2.45
C ASP A 106 17.45 6.13 -2.11
N ALA A 107 17.27 5.81 -0.83
CA ALA A 107 16.96 4.47 -0.37
C ALA A 107 15.66 3.92 -0.94
N THR A 108 14.56 4.69 -0.95
CA THR A 108 13.29 4.26 -1.56
C THR A 108 13.47 4.00 -3.04
N LEU A 109 14.18 4.88 -3.77
CA LEU A 109 14.46 4.68 -5.19
C LEU A 109 15.23 3.38 -5.44
N ARG A 110 16.32 3.14 -4.70
CA ARG A 110 17.11 1.90 -4.78
C ARG A 110 16.28 0.66 -4.44
N CYS A 111 15.46 0.72 -3.39
CA CYS A 111 14.53 -0.35 -3.04
C CYS A 111 13.52 -0.63 -4.16
N THR A 112 13.01 0.42 -4.80
CA THR A 112 12.06 0.30 -5.92
C THR A 112 12.71 -0.38 -7.13
N LYS A 113 13.99 -0.07 -7.42
CA LYS A 113 14.76 -0.78 -8.46
C LYS A 113 14.97 -2.26 -8.13
N GLU A 114 15.31 -2.58 -6.89
CA GLU A 114 15.44 -3.99 -6.45
C GLU A 114 14.09 -4.72 -6.54
N ALA A 115 12.98 -4.07 -6.19
CA ALA A 115 11.64 -4.61 -6.33
C ALA A 115 11.29 -4.92 -7.80
N TRP A 116 11.61 -4.00 -8.71
CA TRP A 116 11.44 -4.22 -10.15
C TRP A 116 12.27 -5.39 -10.67
N ASN A 117 13.54 -5.48 -10.25
CA ASN A 117 14.43 -6.59 -10.61
C ASN A 117 13.87 -7.95 -10.18
N PHE A 118 13.22 -8.03 -9.02
CA PHE A 118 12.53 -9.24 -8.59
C PHE A 118 11.21 -9.47 -9.36
N ALA A 119 10.44 -8.41 -9.61
CA ALA A 119 9.17 -8.47 -10.33
C ALA A 119 9.30 -9.12 -11.72
N ARG A 120 10.44 -8.94 -12.40
CA ARG A 120 10.78 -9.63 -13.66
C ARG A 120 10.71 -11.15 -13.58
N TYR A 121 10.91 -11.75 -12.41
CA TYR A 121 10.78 -13.18 -12.21
C TYR A 121 9.42 -13.55 -11.60
N TRP A 122 8.93 -12.72 -10.68
CA TRP A 122 7.69 -12.95 -9.96
C TRP A 122 6.45 -12.84 -10.85
N VAL A 123 6.33 -11.77 -11.65
CA VAL A 123 5.14 -11.53 -12.47
C VAL A 123 4.92 -12.64 -13.50
N PRO A 124 5.93 -13.09 -14.28
CA PRO A 124 5.77 -14.24 -15.17
C PRO A 124 5.41 -15.53 -14.42
N PHE A 125 6.02 -15.76 -13.25
CA PHE A 125 5.72 -16.93 -12.42
C PHE A 125 4.26 -16.94 -11.95
N CYS A 126 3.74 -15.80 -11.47
CA CYS A 126 2.34 -15.65 -11.10
C CYS A 126 1.40 -15.98 -12.26
N ARG A 127 1.69 -15.45 -13.46
CA ARG A 127 0.86 -15.68 -14.66
C ARG A 127 0.93 -17.12 -15.16
N LYS A 128 2.14 -17.69 -15.24
CA LYS A 128 2.37 -19.07 -15.70
C LYS A 128 1.59 -20.08 -14.87
N TYR A 129 1.49 -19.87 -13.56
CA TYR A 129 0.84 -20.80 -12.64
C TYR A 129 -0.52 -20.33 -12.12
N GLY A 130 -1.02 -19.17 -12.57
CA GLY A 130 -2.32 -18.63 -12.16
C GLY A 130 -2.43 -18.42 -10.64
N LEU A 131 -1.38 -17.88 -10.02
CA LEU A 131 -1.35 -17.70 -8.56
C LEU A 131 -2.40 -16.69 -8.12
N VAL A 132 -3.21 -17.06 -7.13
CA VAL A 132 -4.21 -16.17 -6.53
C VAL A 132 -3.54 -15.13 -5.62
N THR A 133 -2.48 -15.54 -4.92
CA THR A 133 -1.77 -14.68 -3.98
C THR A 133 -0.64 -13.92 -4.69
N ALA A 134 -0.92 -12.69 -5.11
CA ALA A 134 0.06 -11.83 -5.80
C ALA A 134 1.19 -11.32 -4.90
N CYS A 135 0.99 -11.30 -3.57
CA CYS A 135 2.01 -10.83 -2.62
C CYS A 135 3.01 -11.95 -2.29
N PRO A 136 4.31 -11.78 -2.59
CA PRO A 136 5.33 -12.82 -2.35
C PRO A 136 5.42 -13.21 -0.88
N ASP A 137 5.36 -12.24 0.04
CA ASP A 137 5.48 -12.52 1.48
C ASP A 137 4.34 -13.40 1.98
N VAL A 138 3.12 -13.11 1.55
CA VAL A 138 1.93 -13.88 1.91
C VAL A 138 2.00 -15.26 1.27
N TYR A 139 2.38 -15.33 0.00
CA TYR A 139 2.53 -16.60 -0.73
C TYR A 139 3.52 -17.54 -0.03
N PHE A 140 4.75 -17.08 0.25
CA PHE A 140 5.79 -17.91 0.87
C PHE A 140 5.61 -18.13 2.38
N SER A 141 4.82 -17.31 3.07
CA SER A 141 4.48 -17.54 4.49
C SER A 141 3.28 -18.47 4.67
N SER A 142 2.40 -18.57 3.67
CA SER A 142 1.27 -19.49 3.70
C SER A 142 1.71 -20.92 3.42
N SER A 143 1.33 -21.86 4.30
CA SER A 143 1.58 -23.30 4.10
C SER A 143 0.57 -23.97 3.16
N GLU A 144 -0.40 -23.21 2.65
CA GLU A 144 -1.66 -23.72 2.08
C GLU A 144 -2.01 -23.21 0.69
N ASP A 145 -1.04 -22.93 -0.18
CA ASP A 145 -1.40 -22.90 -1.60
C ASP A 145 -1.61 -24.34 -2.07
N GLY A 146 -2.90 -24.72 -2.17
CA GLY A 146 -3.42 -26.02 -2.57
C GLY A 146 -3.03 -26.48 -3.98
N PHE A 147 -2.05 -25.82 -4.61
CA PHE A 147 -1.46 -26.22 -5.86
C PHE A 147 -0.47 -27.37 -5.64
N LYS A 148 -0.95 -28.61 -5.78
CA LYS A 148 -0.10 -29.79 -5.98
C LYS A 148 0.53 -29.73 -7.38
N GLY A 149 1.36 -28.73 -7.61
CA GLY A 149 2.03 -28.51 -8.88
C GLY A 149 3.00 -29.65 -9.23
N SER A 150 3.35 -29.70 -10.52
CA SER A 150 4.34 -30.62 -11.07
C SER A 150 5.71 -30.48 -10.37
N SER A 151 6.61 -31.44 -10.58
CA SER A 151 8.00 -31.36 -10.08
C SER A 151 8.69 -30.06 -10.55
N GLU A 152 8.40 -29.63 -11.78
CA GLU A 152 8.89 -28.39 -12.37
C GLU A 152 8.42 -27.15 -11.60
N PHE A 153 7.13 -27.06 -11.26
CA PHE A 153 6.59 -25.96 -10.45
C PHE A 153 7.31 -25.85 -9.10
N LYS A 154 7.53 -26.97 -8.41
CA LYS A 154 8.23 -26.96 -7.12
C LYS A 154 9.68 -26.47 -7.26
N ALA A 155 10.36 -26.88 -8.32
CA ALA A 155 11.73 -26.46 -8.58
C ALA A 155 11.80 -24.95 -8.93
N GLU A 156 10.86 -24.43 -9.72
CA GLU A 156 10.77 -23.00 -10.02
C GLU A 156 10.39 -22.18 -8.79
N SER A 157 9.35 -22.59 -8.05
CA SER A 157 8.89 -21.93 -6.83
C SER A 157 10.02 -21.78 -5.81
N LYS A 158 10.85 -22.81 -5.62
CA LYS A 158 12.01 -22.75 -4.74
C LYS A 158 13.05 -21.72 -5.21
N LYS A 159 13.34 -21.66 -6.51
CA LYS A 159 14.26 -20.65 -7.06
C LYS A 159 13.73 -19.23 -6.87
N ILE A 160 12.42 -19.04 -6.99
CA ILE A 160 11.77 -17.75 -6.77
C ILE A 160 11.81 -17.36 -5.29
N GLU A 161 11.58 -18.31 -4.39
CA GLU A 161 11.70 -18.12 -2.93
C GLU A 161 13.12 -17.66 -2.55
N GLU A 162 14.16 -18.32 -3.08
CA GLU A 162 15.55 -17.92 -2.87
C GLU A 162 15.82 -16.48 -3.36
N LYS A 163 15.29 -16.10 -4.53
CA LYS A 163 15.38 -14.73 -5.04
C LYS A 163 14.63 -13.73 -4.15
N TYR A 164 13.49 -14.12 -3.58
CA TYR A 164 12.71 -13.28 -2.67
C TYR A 164 13.47 -13.03 -1.35
N GLU A 165 14.14 -14.04 -0.80
CA GLU A 165 15.00 -13.86 0.37
C GLU A 165 16.17 -12.92 0.08
N ILE A 166 16.80 -13.04 -1.09
CA ILE A 166 17.86 -12.12 -1.54
C ILE A 166 17.32 -10.68 -1.63
N LEU A 167 16.12 -10.48 -2.19
CA LEU A 167 15.46 -9.17 -2.25
C LEU A 167 15.30 -8.58 -0.84
N LYS A 168 14.73 -9.35 0.10
CA LYS A 168 14.54 -8.89 1.48
C LYS A 168 15.85 -8.47 2.14
N GLN A 169 16.91 -9.25 1.94
CA GLN A 169 18.25 -8.93 2.45
C GLN A 169 18.80 -7.64 1.85
N ARG A 170 18.68 -7.45 0.52
CA ARG A 170 19.14 -6.23 -0.16
C ARG A 170 18.40 -4.99 0.30
N ILE A 171 17.07 -5.06 0.40
CA ILE A 171 16.24 -3.95 0.90
C ILE A 171 16.68 -3.58 2.32
N ARG A 172 16.80 -4.57 3.23
CA ARG A 172 17.25 -4.32 4.61
C ARG A 172 18.63 -3.66 4.65
N ARG A 173 19.56 -4.09 3.78
CA ARG A 173 20.89 -3.49 3.69
C ARG A 173 20.82 -2.02 3.23
N ILE A 174 20.04 -1.72 2.19
CA ILE A 174 19.86 -0.35 1.68
C ILE A 174 19.29 0.56 2.78
N VAL A 175 18.26 0.10 3.49
CA VAL A 175 17.64 0.87 4.58
C VAL A 175 18.63 1.07 5.74
N GLN A 176 19.43 0.06 6.07
CA GLN A 176 20.45 0.19 7.11
C GLN A 176 21.54 1.20 6.73
N GLU A 177 22.04 1.16 5.48
CA GLU A 177 22.99 2.15 4.95
C GLU A 177 22.42 3.57 5.06
N TYR A 178 21.15 3.75 4.67
CA TYR A 178 20.43 5.02 4.72
C TYR A 178 20.26 5.58 6.14
N LEU A 179 19.98 4.71 7.11
CA LEU A 179 19.84 5.09 8.52
C LEU A 179 21.17 5.53 9.14
N THR A 180 22.29 4.99 8.66
CA THR A 180 23.63 5.34 9.16
C THR A 180 24.21 6.61 8.54
N ASP A 181 23.77 6.98 7.34
CA ASP A 181 24.25 8.18 6.66
C ASP A 181 23.44 9.42 7.08
N VAL A 182 23.92 10.12 8.11
CA VAL A 182 23.31 11.33 8.64
C VAL A 182 23.48 12.53 7.70
N THR A 183 24.42 12.47 6.75
CA THR A 183 24.84 13.64 5.96
C THR A 183 23.99 13.92 4.72
N VAL A 184 23.25 12.91 4.22
CA VAL A 184 22.52 12.98 2.94
C VAL A 184 21.01 13.26 3.13
N ASN A 185 20.51 13.31 4.37
CA ASN A 185 19.08 13.28 4.67
C ASN A 185 18.36 14.64 4.69
N ASN A 186 18.53 15.46 3.64
CA ASN A 186 17.82 16.73 3.55
C ASN A 186 16.42 16.58 2.93
N LYS A 187 15.52 15.85 3.62
CA LYS A 187 14.12 15.58 3.20
C LYS A 187 13.27 16.83 2.95
N LEU A 188 13.73 17.98 3.44
CA LEU A 188 13.04 19.26 3.33
C LEU A 188 13.52 20.08 2.13
N ASP A 189 14.67 19.72 1.55
CA ASP A 189 15.31 20.45 0.45
C ASP A 189 15.94 19.50 -0.56
N HIS A 190 15.14 19.12 -1.55
CA HIS A 190 15.59 18.27 -2.65
C HIS A 190 14.82 18.62 -3.94
N SER A 191 15.48 18.43 -5.07
CA SER A 191 14.85 18.57 -6.39
C SER A 191 13.89 17.40 -6.67
N SER A 192 12.99 17.59 -7.63
CA SER A 192 12.13 16.51 -8.10
C SER A 192 12.94 15.41 -8.80
N ILE A 193 12.53 14.17 -8.61
CA ILE A 193 13.10 12.99 -9.27
C ILE A 193 11.95 12.25 -9.95
N ILE A 194 12.08 11.98 -11.24
CA ILE A 194 11.16 11.10 -11.97
C ILE A 194 12.03 10.09 -12.69
N GLU A 195 11.84 8.82 -12.38
CA GLU A 195 12.59 7.74 -12.99
C GLU A 195 11.64 6.64 -13.46
N VAL A 196 11.62 6.39 -14.76
CA VAL A 196 10.97 5.21 -15.33
C VAL A 196 11.93 4.04 -15.17
N ILE A 197 11.59 3.09 -14.30
CA ILE A 197 12.45 1.95 -14.00
C ILE A 197 12.30 0.95 -15.13
N ASN A 198 13.21 1.08 -16.09
CA ASN A 198 13.27 0.25 -17.28
C ASN A 198 14.74 0.02 -17.64
N GLU A 199 15.45 -0.71 -16.78
CA GLU A 199 16.84 -1.06 -17.04
C GLU A 199 16.89 -2.20 -18.07
N TYR A 200 16.82 -1.82 -19.35
CA TYR A 200 17.21 -2.58 -20.54
C TYR A 200 16.41 -3.85 -20.90
N HIS A 201 15.20 -3.69 -21.45
CA HIS A 201 14.61 -4.71 -22.33
C HIS A 201 15.27 -4.67 -23.72
N LYS A 202 16.29 -5.52 -23.95
CA LYS A 202 16.84 -5.78 -25.30
C LYS A 202 16.49 -7.16 -25.87
N GLU A 203 15.84 -8.03 -25.09
CA GLU A 203 15.48 -9.37 -25.54
C GLU A 203 13.99 -9.45 -25.89
N LYS A 204 13.71 -9.87 -27.12
CA LYS A 204 12.39 -9.86 -27.77
C LYS A 204 11.41 -10.91 -27.25
N ASP A 205 11.84 -11.80 -26.35
CA ASP A 205 11.09 -12.99 -25.91
C ASP A 205 10.79 -13.04 -24.40
N GLU A 206 11.11 -12.00 -23.61
CA GLU A 206 10.73 -11.97 -22.19
C GLU A 206 9.27 -11.49 -22.00
N ASP A 207 8.54 -12.16 -21.11
CA ASP A 207 7.17 -11.82 -20.71
C ASP A 207 7.07 -10.35 -20.28
N LYS A 208 6.23 -9.57 -20.97
CA LYS A 208 6.06 -8.13 -20.71
C LYS A 208 5.55 -7.90 -19.28
N ILE A 209 6.25 -7.09 -18.50
CA ILE A 209 5.79 -6.64 -17.18
C ILE A 209 5.27 -5.18 -17.23
N PRO A 210 4.38 -4.78 -16.31
CA PRO A 210 3.90 -3.40 -16.22
C PRO A 210 5.02 -2.37 -16.07
N ILE A 211 4.77 -1.14 -16.52
CA ILE A 211 5.69 -0.02 -16.31
C ILE A 211 5.69 0.37 -14.84
N LEU A 212 6.89 0.56 -14.27
CA LEU A 212 7.09 1.09 -12.93
C LEU A 212 7.77 2.46 -13.00
N VAL A 213 7.15 3.47 -12.42
CA VAL A 213 7.67 4.84 -12.37
C VAL A 213 7.86 5.25 -10.92
N TYR A 214 9.07 5.66 -10.58
CA TYR A 214 9.35 6.34 -9.31
C TYR A 214 9.21 7.84 -9.49
N VAL A 215 8.52 8.48 -8.56
CA VAL A 215 8.29 9.92 -8.52
C VAL A 215 8.60 10.42 -7.12
N SER A 216 9.44 11.43 -7.04
CA SER A 216 9.55 12.29 -5.87
C SER A 216 9.42 13.75 -6.31
N ARG A 217 8.55 14.49 -5.63
CA ARG A 217 8.31 15.90 -5.92
C ARG A 217 9.43 16.77 -5.35
N GLU A 218 9.62 17.95 -5.92
CA GLU A 218 10.51 18.95 -5.33
C GLU A 218 9.97 19.42 -3.96
N LYS A 219 10.87 19.52 -2.97
CA LYS A 219 10.61 20.16 -1.68
C LYS A 219 11.64 21.24 -1.42
N ARG A 220 11.18 22.38 -0.93
CA ARG A 220 12.02 23.51 -0.48
C ARG A 220 11.51 24.00 0.87
N PRO A 221 12.38 24.37 1.83
CA PRO A 221 11.94 24.86 3.14
C PRO A 221 11.07 26.13 3.07
N SER A 222 11.23 26.93 2.02
CA SER A 222 10.46 28.17 1.79
C SER A 222 9.03 27.92 1.30
N ARG A 223 8.69 26.71 0.87
CA ARG A 223 7.37 26.39 0.31
C ARG A 223 6.64 25.40 1.22
N ARG A 224 5.43 25.77 1.65
CA ARG A 224 4.54 24.84 2.34
C ARG A 224 4.15 23.73 1.37
N HIS A 225 4.18 22.50 1.86
CA HIS A 225 3.75 21.34 1.10
C HIS A 225 2.57 20.67 1.80
N ASN A 226 1.60 20.23 1.01
CA ASN A 226 0.58 19.30 1.49
C ASN A 226 1.18 17.90 1.46
N PHE A 227 1.00 17.09 2.51
CA PHE A 227 1.57 15.73 2.62
C PHE A 227 1.01 14.79 1.54
N LYS A 228 0.16 13.82 1.91
CA LYS A 228 -0.46 12.89 0.97
C LYS A 228 -1.28 13.58 -0.11
N ALA A 229 -2.00 14.65 0.26
CA ALA A 229 -2.76 15.45 -0.69
C ALA A 229 -1.87 16.21 -1.70
N GLY A 230 -0.61 16.49 -1.37
CA GLY A 230 0.33 17.02 -2.35
C GLY A 230 0.87 15.91 -3.22
N ALA A 231 1.27 14.77 -2.64
CA ALA A 231 1.85 13.65 -3.37
C ALA A 231 0.92 13.05 -4.45
N LEU A 232 -0.40 13.04 -4.22
CA LEU A 232 -1.39 12.49 -5.17
C LEU A 232 -1.82 13.46 -6.28
N ASN A 233 -1.59 14.77 -6.12
CA ASN A 233 -2.06 15.80 -7.06
C ASN A 233 -0.92 16.35 -7.94
N VAL A 234 0.28 15.77 -7.85
CA VAL A 234 1.49 16.18 -8.59
C VAL A 234 1.60 15.40 -9.89
#